data_AF-A0A7L2XWG9-F1
#
_entry.id   AF-A0A7L2XWG9-F1
#
_cell.length_a   1.000
_cell.length_b   1.000
_cell.length_c   1.000
_cell.angle_alpha   90.00
_cell.angle_beta   90.00
_cell.angle_gamma   90.00
#
_symmetry.space_group_name_H-M   'P 1'
#
loop_
_entity.id
_entity.type
_entity.pdbx_description
1 polymer ?
#
loop_
_entity_poly.entity_id
_entity_poly.type
_entity_poly.pdbx_seq_one_letter_code
_entity_poly.pdbx_strand_id
1 'polypeptide(L)'
;VILILTKLYDYNLGSITESSLWRSTDYGTTYEKLNDKVGLKTILSYLYVCPTNKRKVEVESSLLISSDEGATYQKYRLNFYIHSLLFHPKQEDWILAYSQDQKV
;
A
#
# COMPACT_ATOMS: atom_id res chain seq x y z
N VAL A 1 15.47 -4.67 -2.12
CA VAL A 1 14.77 -3.59 -1.37
C VAL A 1 13.95 -4.21 -0.26
N ILE A 2 13.83 -3.53 0.88
CA ILE A 2 12.95 -3.89 1.99
C ILE A 2 11.97 -2.73 2.20
N LEU A 3 10.68 -3.04 2.31
CA LEU A 3 9.64 -2.08 2.67
C LEU A 3 9.02 -2.48 4.00
N ILE A 4 8.78 -1.50 4.87
CA ILE A 4 8.11 -1.69 6.16
C ILE A 4 6.97 -0.69 6.27
N LEU A 5 5.77 -1.20 6.57
CA LEU A 5 4.62 -0.40 6.94
C LEU A 5 4.42 -0.52 8.46
N THR A 6 4.55 0.59 9.18
CA THR A 6 4.14 0.66 10.58
C THR A 6 2.74 1.28 10.66
N LYS A 7 1.92 0.80 11.60
CA LYS A 7 0.57 1.31 11.84
C LYS A 7 0.25 1.33 13.33
N LEU A 8 -0.48 2.35 13.76
CA LEU A 8 -1.04 2.46 15.10
C LEU A 8 -2.54 2.21 15.01
N TYR A 9 -3.00 1.13 15.63
CA TYR A 9 -4.42 0.82 15.74
C TYR A 9 -4.96 1.34 17.08
N ASP A 10 -5.93 2.24 17.00
CA ASP A 10 -6.64 2.74 18.18
C ASP A 10 -7.86 1.84 18.44
N TYR A 11 -7.85 1.15 19.57
CA TYR A 11 -8.94 0.24 19.95
C TYR A 11 -10.22 0.96 20.38
N ASN A 12 -10.14 2.19 20.88
CA ASN A 12 -11.32 2.97 21.24
C ASN A 12 -12.06 3.44 19.98
N LEU A 13 -11.31 3.77 18.93
CA LEU A 13 -11.86 4.21 17.65
C LEU A 13 -12.11 3.06 16.66
N GLY A 14 -11.60 1.86 16.94
CA GLY A 14 -11.70 0.70 16.04
C GLY A 14 -11.05 0.92 14.68
N SER A 15 -10.00 1.75 14.60
CA SER A 15 -9.40 2.16 13.33
C SER A 15 -7.90 2.45 13.44
N ILE A 16 -7.22 2.48 12.29
CA ILE A 16 -5.82 2.92 12.20
C ILE A 16 -5.79 4.44 12.19
N THR A 17 -5.08 5.04 13.13
CA THR A 17 -4.99 6.51 13.29
C THR A 17 -3.69 7.08 12.73
N GLU A 18 -2.63 6.27 12.74
CA GLU A 18 -1.32 6.67 12.22
C GLU A 18 -0.69 5.54 11.41
N SER A 19 0.11 5.91 10.41
CA SER A 19 0.92 4.98 9.65
C SER A 19 2.21 5.62 9.16
N SER A 20 3.24 4.81 8.93
CA SER A 20 4.48 5.26 8.28
C SER A 20 5.03 4.20 7.36
N LEU A 21 5.46 4.62 6.17
CA LEU A 21 6.09 3.76 5.18
C LEU A 21 7.59 4.02 5.20
N TRP A 22 8.36 2.94 5.28
CA TRP A 22 9.81 2.98 5.34
C TRP A 22 10.42 2.10 4.25
N ARG A 23 11.56 2.52 3.70
CA ARG A 23 12.26 1.81 2.63
C ARG A 23 13.75 1.72 2.91
N SER A 24 14.31 0.54 2.67
CA SER A 24 15.75 0.30 2.68
C SER A 24 16.22 -0.27 1.33
N THR A 25 17.36 0.25 0.85
CA THR A 25 18.07 -0.21 -0.35
C THR A 25 19.40 -0.89 -0.06
N ASP A 26 19.77 -0.99 1.22
CA ASP A 26 21.07 -1.45 1.71
C ASP A 26 20.92 -2.64 2.67
N TYR A 27 20.03 -3.56 2.30
CA TYR A 27 19.76 -4.80 3.03
C TYR A 27 19.30 -4.60 4.48
N GLY A 28 18.66 -3.47 4.77
CA GLY A 28 18.09 -3.16 6.08
C GLY A 28 19.05 -2.46 7.03
N THR A 29 20.20 -1.96 6.53
CA THR A 29 21.16 -1.20 7.35
C THR A 29 20.62 0.19 7.68
N THR A 30 20.03 0.87 6.68
CA THR A 30 19.39 2.18 6.86
C THR A 30 17.99 2.20 6.26
N TYR A 31 17.12 3.07 6.80
CA TYR A 31 15.74 3.25 6.36
C TYR A 31 15.42 4.72 6.14
N GLU A 32 14.82 5.01 4.99
CA GLU A 32 14.24 6.32 4.65
C GLU A 32 12.73 6.28 4.91
N LYS A 33 12.19 7.31 5.56
CA LYS A 33 10.75 7.49 5.73
C LYS A 33 10.14 8.08 4.46
N LEU A 34 9.12 7.45 3.89
CA LEU A 34 8.55 7.79 2.59
C LEU A 34 7.17 8.48 2.64
N ASN A 35 6.69 8.89 3.80
CA ASN A 35 5.34 9.47 3.96
C ASN A 35 5.07 10.67 3.03
N ASP A 36 6.09 11.48 2.74
CA ASP A 36 5.94 12.64 1.85
C ASP A 36 5.71 12.22 0.38
N LYS A 37 6.16 11.03 -0.02
CA LYS A 37 6.00 10.48 -1.38
C LYS A 37 4.63 9.84 -1.61
N VAL A 38 3.92 9.48 -0.53
CA VAL A 38 2.57 8.89 -0.57
C VAL A 38 1.46 9.90 -0.22
N GLY A 39 1.84 11.14 0.10
CA GLY A 39 0.95 12.25 0.41
C GLY A 39 0.82 12.50 1.91
N LEU A 40 1.02 13.75 2.32
CA LEU A 40 0.92 14.23 3.71
C LEU A 40 -0.44 13.82 4.33
N LYS A 41 -0.40 13.21 5.52
CA LYS A 41 -1.57 12.71 6.29
C LYS A 41 -2.32 11.51 5.69
N THR A 42 -1.80 10.84 4.67
CA THR A 42 -2.39 9.58 4.19
C THR A 42 -2.16 8.49 5.23
N ILE A 43 -3.25 7.88 5.72
CA ILE A 43 -3.20 6.68 6.57
C ILE A 43 -3.15 5.46 5.66
N LEU A 44 -2.21 4.54 5.88
CA LEU A 44 -1.98 3.35 5.07
C LEU A 44 -2.28 2.12 5.90
N SER A 45 -3.16 1.25 5.40
CA SER A 45 -3.63 0.07 6.14
C SER A 45 -2.92 -1.22 5.73
N TYR A 46 -2.65 -1.35 4.42
CA TYR A 46 -2.10 -2.55 3.80
C TYR A 46 -1.00 -2.19 2.81
N LEU A 47 -0.07 -3.12 2.64
CA LEU A 47 1.03 -3.08 1.68
C LEU A 47 1.06 -4.42 0.94
N TYR A 48 0.84 -4.40 -0.36
CA TYR A 48 0.88 -5.60 -1.20
C TYR A 48 2.03 -5.54 -2.20
N VAL A 49 2.53 -6.71 -2.59
CA VAL A 49 3.57 -6.87 -3.61
C VAL A 49 3.04 -7.81 -4.68
N CYS A 50 3.16 -7.43 -5.96
CA CYS A 50 2.73 -8.28 -7.05
C CYS A 50 3.58 -9.58 -7.09
N PRO A 51 2.96 -10.77 -7.12
CA PRO A 51 3.68 -12.04 -7.06
C PRO A 51 4.54 -12.28 -8.31
N THR A 52 4.12 -11.77 -9.47
CA THR A 52 4.82 -11.92 -10.75
C THR A 52 5.81 -10.79 -11.02
N ASN A 53 5.66 -9.64 -10.35
CA ASN A 53 6.54 -8.49 -10.50
C ASN A 53 6.80 -7.82 -9.15
N LYS A 54 7.90 -8.21 -8.50
CA LYS A 54 8.26 -7.75 -7.15
C LYS A 54 8.57 -6.24 -7.07
N ARG A 55 8.65 -5.54 -8.21
CA ARG A 55 8.80 -4.09 -8.25
C ARG A 55 7.49 -3.34 -8.10
N LYS A 56 6.36 -4.02 -8.34
CA LYS A 56 5.03 -3.44 -8.25
C LYS A 56 4.48 -3.58 -6.83
N VAL A 57 4.17 -2.43 -6.22
CA VAL A 57 3.76 -2.33 -4.81
C VAL A 57 2.50 -1.48 -4.69
N GLU A 58 1.55 -1.93 -3.87
CA GLU A 58 0.26 -1.25 -3.70
C GLU A 58 -0.05 -0.96 -2.22
N VAL A 59 -0.56 0.24 -1.92
CA VAL A 59 -0.83 0.71 -0.55
C VAL A 59 -2.24 1.28 -0.39
N GLU A 60 -2.91 0.99 0.74
CA GLU A 60 -4.37 1.17 0.88
C GLU A 60 -4.82 2.33 1.80
N SER A 61 -5.47 3.30 1.15
CA SER A 61 -6.55 4.23 1.56
C SER A 61 -6.96 5.11 0.36
N SER A 62 -6.00 5.29 -0.54
CA SER A 62 -6.13 5.59 -1.97
C SER A 62 -5.18 4.66 -2.70
N LEU A 63 -5.58 4.03 -3.80
CA LEU A 63 -4.72 3.08 -4.52
C LEU A 63 -3.44 3.77 -4.98
N LEU A 64 -2.33 3.48 -4.29
CA LEU A 64 -1.00 4.00 -4.61
C LEU A 64 -0.20 2.88 -5.24
N ILE A 65 0.19 3.03 -6.51
CA ILE A 65 0.96 2.02 -7.25
C ILE A 65 2.37 2.54 -7.46
N SER A 66 3.35 1.75 -7.04
CA SER A 66 4.75 1.90 -7.45
C SER A 66 5.09 0.82 -8.48
N SER A 67 5.96 1.12 -9.44
CA SER A 67 6.54 0.15 -10.38
C SER A 67 8.07 0.08 -10.28
N ASP A 68 8.64 0.71 -9.26
CA ASP A 68 10.08 0.95 -9.07
C ASP A 68 10.55 0.59 -7.64
N GLU A 69 9.98 -0.48 -7.08
CA GLU A 69 10.34 -0.98 -5.74
C GLU A 69 10.10 0.06 -4.63
N GLY A 70 8.99 0.81 -4.74
CA GLY A 70 8.56 1.80 -3.76
C GLY A 70 9.37 3.09 -3.77
N ALA A 71 10.12 3.41 -4.83
CA ALA A 71 10.85 4.67 -4.92
C ALA A 71 9.91 5.84 -5.27
N THR A 72 8.94 5.61 -6.15
CA THR A 72 7.87 6.56 -6.50
C THR A 72 6.49 5.91 -6.47
N TYR A 73 5.46 6.71 -6.22
CA TYR A 73 4.07 6.26 -6.14
C TYR A 73 3.16 7.12 -7.00
N GLN A 74 2.28 6.46 -7.75
CA GLN A 74 1.20 7.09 -8.48
C GLN A 74 -0.11 6.85 -7.73
N LYS A 75 -0.87 7.92 -7.49
CA LYS A 75 -2.15 7.88 -6.77
C LYS A 75 -3.31 7.76 -7.74
N TYR A 76 -4.11 6.71 -7.58
CA TYR A 76 -5.31 6.44 -8.34
C TYR A 76 -6.55 6.67 -7.47
N ARG A 77 -7.50 7.44 -8.00
CA ARG A 77 -8.80 7.64 -7.37
C ARG A 77 -9.73 6.52 -7.77
N LEU A 78 -10.29 5.83 -6.78
CA LEU A 78 -11.32 4.82 -6.98
C LEU A 78 -12.70 5.38 -6.63
N ASN A 79 -13.73 4.76 -7.18
CA ASN A 79 -15.14 5.09 -6.89
C ASN A 79 -15.78 4.11 -5.89
N PHE A 80 -14.97 3.33 -5.18
CA PHE A 80 -15.37 2.40 -4.11
C PHE A 80 -14.25 2.28 -3.07
N TYR A 81 -14.57 1.72 -1.90
CA TYR A 81 -13.60 1.43 -0.87
C TYR A 81 -12.98 0.05 -1.08
N ILE A 82 -11.66 -0.04 -0.99
CA ILE A 82 -11.01 -1.35 -0.95
C ILE A 82 -11.11 -1.86 0.49
N HIS A 83 -11.32 -3.16 0.64
CA HIS A 83 -11.15 -3.91 1.88
C HIS A 83 -10.01 -4.93 1.74
N SER A 84 -9.85 -5.53 0.56
CA SER A 84 -8.72 -6.40 0.24
C SER A 84 -8.42 -6.45 -1.25
N LEU A 85 -7.17 -6.79 -1.58
CA LEU A 85 -6.69 -6.97 -2.96
C LEU A 85 -6.19 -8.39 -3.17
N LEU A 86 -6.43 -8.92 -4.38
CA LEU A 86 -5.93 -10.22 -4.81
C LEU A 86 -5.31 -10.09 -6.21
N PHE A 87 -4.01 -10.34 -6.31
CA PHE A 87 -3.29 -10.36 -7.58
C PHE A 87 -3.62 -11.63 -8.37
N HIS A 88 -3.76 -11.49 -9.69
CA HIS A 88 -3.82 -12.64 -10.56
C HIS A 88 -2.46 -13.39 -10.53
N PRO A 89 -2.43 -14.73 -10.45
CA PRO A 89 -1.18 -15.49 -10.25
C PRO A 89 -0.20 -15.45 -11.44
N LYS A 90 -0.65 -15.00 -12.63
CA LYS A 90 0.15 -14.98 -13.86
C LYS A 90 0.13 -13.66 -14.64
N GLN A 91 -0.85 -12.79 -14.39
CA GLN A 91 -1.06 -11.57 -15.19
C GLN A 91 -0.75 -10.39 -14.27
N GLU A 92 0.38 -9.71 -14.50
CA GLU A 92 0.92 -8.74 -13.53
C GLU A 92 0.08 -7.47 -13.37
N ASP A 93 -0.78 -7.18 -14.34
CA ASP A 93 -1.66 -6.01 -14.37
C ASP A 93 -3.10 -6.31 -13.95
N TRP A 94 -3.38 -7.54 -13.55
CA TRP A 94 -4.72 -7.94 -13.12
C TRP A 94 -4.78 -8.10 -11.62
N ILE A 95 -5.69 -7.34 -11.00
CA ILE A 95 -5.94 -7.34 -9.57
C ILE A 95 -7.44 -7.30 -9.35
N LEU A 96 -7.92 -8.15 -8.47
CA LEU A 96 -9.28 -8.11 -7.97
C LEU A 96 -9.30 -7.32 -6.66
N ALA A 97 -10.17 -6.33 -6.58
CA ALA A 97 -10.41 -5.55 -5.37
C ALA A 97 -11.78 -5.91 -4.79
N TYR A 98 -11.81 -6.27 -3.51
CA TYR A 98 -13.03 -6.52 -2.76
C TYR A 98 -13.42 -5.28 -1.95
N SER A 99 -14.72 -4.96 -1.95
CA SER A 99 -15.37 -3.86 -1.22
C SER A 99 -16.36 -4.49 -0.24
N GLN A 100 -16.38 -4.09 1.02
CA GLN A 100 -17.30 -4.66 2.02
C GLN A 100 -18.72 -4.10 1.88
N ASP A 101 -18.82 -2.86 1.46
CA ASP A 101 -20.02 -2.24 0.91
C ASP A 101 -20.42 -3.01 -0.35
N GLN A 102 -21.46 -3.85 -0.24
CA GLN A 102 -22.10 -4.48 -1.39
C GLN A 102 -22.56 -3.38 -2.33
N LYS A 103 -21.78 -3.12 -3.39
CA LYS A 103 -22.31 -2.45 -4.57
C LYS A 103 -23.30 -3.43 -5.20
N VAL A 104 -24.58 -3.17 -4.96
CA VAL A 104 -25.70 -3.76 -5.72
C VAL A 104 -25.60 -3.29 -7.17
#